data_AF-A0A0M2HVW6-F1
#
_entry.id   AF-A0A0M2HVW6-F1
#
_cell.length_a   1.000
_cell.length_b   1.000
_cell.length_c   1.000
_cell.angle_alpha   90.00
_cell.angle_beta   90.00
_cell.angle_gamma   90.00
#
_symmetry.space_group_name_H-M   'P 1'
#
loop_
_entity.id
_entity.type
_entity.pdbx_description
1 polymer ?
#
loop_
_entity_poly.entity_id
_entity_poly.type
_entity_poly.pdbx_seq_one_letter_code
_entity_poly.pdbx_strand_id
1 'polypeptide(L)'
;MQSLPHADGAIIGGFTDHHVHLQLVDHASLAGSRLGRVIDLGGNPEVLTSYAGSPRFVSLRSLNDREGTHGSLNDREGTHGSLDDRDSVREHTTRSLSERAPATQATRGELRRASVEFAGAFLTPPGGYPSDRSWAPTGSFREIADEADAATAVAEMADAGATRIKVASNSTAGPVFADAVFRTIVELAGARGLPVVAHAEGPGQAQRAARLGAATLAHAPFTERLTEEEIAEQAASVSWISTLAIHDDADRARAIDNVRRFHAAGGAVLYGTDMGNGPTPVDLNPREIDALREAGVDGAALLQALHPVDPSDPASVQLLLPEGDADPLHAQILEV
;
A
#
# COMPACT_ATOMS: atom_id res chain seq x y z
N MET A 1 -28.12 -22.33 30.35
CA MET A 1 -27.37 -21.72 29.23
C MET A 1 -26.12 -21.09 29.82
N GLN A 2 -24.95 -21.67 29.59
CA GLN A 2 -23.70 -20.94 29.85
C GLN A 2 -23.65 -19.78 28.85
N SER A 3 -23.48 -18.55 29.33
CA SER A 3 -23.23 -17.41 28.48
C SER A 3 -21.97 -17.71 27.66
N LEU A 4 -22.03 -17.47 26.36
CA LEU A 4 -20.83 -17.52 25.53
C LEU A 4 -19.82 -16.52 26.14
N PRO A 5 -18.53 -16.88 26.23
CA PRO A 5 -17.52 -15.92 26.64
C PRO A 5 -17.55 -14.73 25.67
N HIS A 6 -17.73 -13.53 26.22
CA HIS A 6 -17.58 -12.29 25.48
C HIS A 6 -16.13 -11.84 25.61
N ALA A 7 -15.51 -11.49 24.49
CA ALA A 7 -14.25 -10.74 24.52
C ALA A 7 -14.62 -9.27 24.62
N ASP A 8 -14.24 -8.63 25.72
CA ASP A 8 -14.45 -7.19 25.91
C ASP A 8 -13.43 -6.44 25.04
N GLY A 9 -13.90 -5.76 23.99
CA GLY A 9 -13.04 -5.02 23.05
C GLY A 9 -13.60 -4.83 21.65
N ALA A 10 -12.77 -4.29 20.76
CA ALA A 10 -13.10 -4.07 19.35
C ALA A 10 -12.25 -4.99 18.46
N ILE A 11 -12.90 -5.61 17.46
CA ILE A 11 -12.21 -6.32 16.39
C ILE A 11 -11.85 -5.33 15.29
N ILE A 12 -10.56 -5.20 14.99
CA ILE A 12 -10.02 -4.37 13.91
C ILE A 12 -9.20 -5.21 12.94
N GLY A 13 -8.93 -4.69 11.74
CA GLY A 13 -7.97 -5.32 10.84
C GLY A 13 -6.53 -5.00 11.26
N GLY A 14 -5.58 -5.79 10.76
CA GLY A 14 -4.17 -5.56 10.96
C GLY A 14 -3.73 -4.18 10.45
N PHE A 15 -2.67 -3.64 11.05
CA PHE A 15 -2.18 -2.30 10.74
C PHE A 15 -1.43 -2.24 9.40
N THR A 16 -1.26 -1.03 8.87
CA THR A 16 -0.46 -0.77 7.68
C THR A 16 0.88 -0.16 8.05
N ASP A 17 1.98 -0.75 7.58
CA ASP A 17 3.27 -0.06 7.50
C ASP A 17 3.43 0.54 6.10
N HIS A 18 3.43 1.87 6.01
CA HIS A 18 3.45 2.59 4.75
C HIS A 18 4.84 2.71 4.11
N HIS A 19 5.91 2.25 4.78
CA HIS A 19 7.26 2.29 4.21
C HIS A 19 8.11 1.16 4.75
N VAL A 20 8.35 0.17 3.90
CA VAL A 20 9.25 -0.96 4.17
C VAL A 20 10.15 -1.23 2.96
N HIS A 21 11.19 -2.04 3.18
CA HIS A 21 12.08 -2.62 2.17
C HIS A 21 12.19 -4.13 2.40
N LEU A 22 11.21 -4.90 1.93
CA LEU A 22 11.02 -6.32 2.21
C LEU A 22 12.16 -7.22 1.72
N GLN A 23 12.91 -6.79 0.70
CA GLN A 23 14.10 -7.53 0.25
C GLN A 23 15.26 -7.49 1.25
N LEU A 24 15.22 -6.57 2.22
CA LEU A 24 16.26 -6.39 3.23
C LEU A 24 15.93 -7.10 4.56
N VAL A 25 14.77 -7.76 4.65
CA VAL A 25 14.32 -8.49 5.83
C VAL A 25 13.82 -9.89 5.45
N ASP A 26 13.63 -10.75 6.46
CA ASP A 26 12.88 -11.99 6.26
C ASP A 26 11.38 -11.68 6.15
N HIS A 27 10.90 -11.45 4.93
CA HIS A 27 9.49 -11.14 4.67
C HIS A 27 8.52 -12.23 5.15
N ALA A 28 8.96 -13.48 5.32
CA ALA A 28 8.09 -14.56 5.82
C ALA A 28 7.68 -14.33 7.27
N SER A 29 8.47 -13.57 8.04
CA SER A 29 8.16 -13.18 9.41
C SER A 29 6.92 -12.27 9.52
N LEU A 30 6.43 -11.69 8.40
CA LEU A 30 5.16 -10.95 8.38
C LEU A 30 3.96 -11.81 8.78
N ALA A 31 4.02 -13.14 8.58
CA ALA A 31 2.91 -14.05 8.86
C ALA A 31 2.48 -14.10 10.33
N GLY A 32 3.34 -13.67 11.26
CA GLY A 32 3.06 -13.61 12.70
C GLY A 32 2.97 -12.19 13.25
N SER A 33 2.97 -11.16 12.40
CA SER A 33 2.96 -9.77 12.83
C SER A 33 1.54 -9.21 12.96
N ARG A 34 1.40 -8.05 13.60
CA ARG A 34 0.12 -7.31 13.67
C ARG A 34 -0.16 -6.52 12.39
N LEU A 35 0.72 -6.60 11.39
CA LEU A 35 0.57 -5.91 10.12
C LEU A 35 -0.42 -6.67 9.22
N GLY A 36 -1.48 -6.01 8.82
CA GLY A 36 -2.43 -6.47 7.80
C GLY A 36 -2.04 -6.02 6.39
N ARG A 37 -1.18 -5.00 6.29
CA ARG A 37 -0.65 -4.48 5.02
C ARG A 37 0.74 -3.91 5.21
N VAL A 38 1.57 -4.04 4.18
CA VAL A 38 2.86 -3.34 4.08
C VAL A 38 3.01 -2.75 2.69
N ILE A 39 3.68 -1.59 2.63
CA ILE A 39 3.98 -0.89 1.39
C ILE A 39 5.49 -0.86 1.19
N ASP A 40 5.96 -1.68 0.26
CA ASP A 40 7.38 -1.67 -0.14
C ASP A 40 7.67 -0.47 -1.03
N LEU A 41 8.60 0.38 -0.60
CA LEU A 41 8.97 1.61 -1.29
C LEU A 41 10.35 1.56 -1.91
N GLY A 42 10.85 0.37 -2.25
CA GLY A 42 12.10 0.24 -2.99
C GLY A 42 12.65 -1.17 -2.96
N GLY A 43 12.47 -1.89 -4.06
CA GLY A 43 12.97 -3.24 -4.23
C GLY A 43 12.88 -3.69 -5.69
N ASN A 44 13.49 -4.82 -6.00
CA ASN A 44 13.43 -5.41 -7.33
C ASN A 44 11.98 -5.81 -7.65
N PRO A 45 11.37 -5.27 -8.72
CA PRO A 45 9.97 -5.53 -9.06
C PRO A 45 9.65 -7.02 -9.24
N GLU A 46 10.56 -7.82 -9.81
CA GLU A 46 10.34 -9.27 -10.00
C GLU A 46 10.24 -9.99 -8.64
N VAL A 47 11.09 -9.62 -7.69
CA VAL A 47 11.06 -10.19 -6.34
C VAL A 47 9.81 -9.75 -5.59
N LEU A 48 9.46 -8.47 -5.66
CA LEU A 48 8.28 -7.93 -4.98
C LEU A 48 6.98 -8.50 -5.54
N THR A 49 6.93 -8.77 -6.84
CA THR A 49 5.81 -9.48 -7.47
C THR A 49 5.61 -10.87 -6.84
N SER A 50 6.71 -11.58 -6.55
CA SER A 50 6.62 -12.89 -5.86
C SER A 50 6.08 -12.79 -4.44
N TYR A 51 6.35 -11.68 -3.74
CA TYR A 51 5.83 -11.44 -2.38
C TYR A 51 4.35 -11.08 -2.41
N ALA A 52 3.92 -10.23 -3.35
CA ALA A 52 2.52 -9.85 -3.52
C ALA A 52 1.64 -10.99 -4.07
N GLY A 53 2.22 -11.87 -4.88
CA GLY A 53 1.54 -12.98 -5.56
C GLY A 53 1.27 -14.23 -4.72
N SER A 54 1.55 -14.21 -3.41
CA SER A 54 1.08 -15.29 -2.52
C SER A 54 -0.46 -15.33 -2.56
N PRO A 55 -1.08 -16.44 -3.00
CA PRO A 55 -2.46 -16.42 -3.50
C PRO A 55 -3.46 -15.97 -2.43
N ARG A 56 -4.24 -14.92 -2.74
CA ARG A 56 -5.52 -14.64 -2.10
C ARG A 56 -6.59 -15.44 -2.84
N PHE A 57 -7.29 -16.33 -2.15
CA PHE A 57 -8.43 -17.02 -2.76
C PHE A 57 -9.57 -16.01 -2.94
N VAL A 58 -9.96 -15.75 -4.19
CA VAL A 58 -11.19 -15.00 -4.50
C VAL A 58 -12.37 -15.94 -4.26
N SER A 59 -13.19 -15.65 -3.26
CA SER A 59 -14.44 -16.38 -3.04
C SER A 59 -15.37 -16.20 -4.24
N LEU A 60 -15.70 -17.32 -4.91
CA LEU A 60 -16.61 -17.42 -6.06
C LEU A 60 -18.06 -16.91 -5.81
N ARG A 61 -18.37 -16.39 -4.61
CA ARG A 61 -19.70 -15.86 -4.30
C ARG A 61 -20.01 -14.51 -4.96
N SER A 62 -19.02 -13.78 -5.46
CA SER A 62 -19.23 -12.45 -6.05
C SER A 62 -19.68 -12.46 -7.53
N LEU A 63 -19.68 -13.62 -8.19
CA LEU A 63 -20.03 -13.73 -9.63
C LEU A 63 -21.50 -14.06 -9.92
N ASN A 64 -22.32 -14.34 -8.91
CA ASN A 64 -23.69 -14.82 -9.12
C ASN A 64 -24.79 -13.75 -9.11
N ASP A 65 -24.48 -12.48 -8.88
CA ASP A 65 -25.51 -11.41 -8.79
C ASP A 65 -25.70 -10.61 -10.09
N ARG A 66 -25.33 -11.18 -11.26
CA ARG A 66 -25.54 -10.52 -12.57
C ARG A 66 -26.32 -11.33 -13.61
N GLU A 67 -27.11 -12.31 -13.20
CA GLU A 67 -28.14 -12.90 -14.08
C GLU A 67 -29.48 -12.93 -13.36
N GLY A 68 -30.32 -11.90 -13.59
CA GLY A 68 -31.64 -11.91 -12.99
C GLY A 68 -32.50 -10.67 -13.13
N THR A 69 -32.70 -10.12 -14.33
CA THR A 69 -33.91 -9.35 -14.64
C THR A 69 -34.34 -9.52 -16.10
N HIS A 70 -35.19 -10.51 -16.33
CA HIS A 70 -36.09 -10.52 -17.49
C HIS A 70 -37.16 -9.44 -17.30
N GLY A 71 -37.27 -8.53 -18.27
CA GLY A 71 -38.40 -7.61 -18.43
C GLY A 71 -38.77 -7.50 -19.90
N SER A 72 -39.86 -8.17 -20.29
CA SER A 72 -40.51 -8.07 -21.59
C SER A 72 -41.37 -6.80 -21.67
N LEU A 73 -41.40 -6.10 -22.82
CA LEU A 73 -42.62 -5.77 -23.58
C LEU A 73 -42.34 -4.85 -24.79
N ASN A 74 -42.57 -5.43 -25.97
CA ASN A 74 -43.32 -4.96 -27.15
C ASN A 74 -42.93 -3.79 -28.09
N ASP A 75 -42.99 -4.21 -29.37
CA ASP A 75 -43.51 -3.57 -30.60
C ASP A 75 -42.67 -2.56 -31.38
N ARG A 76 -42.22 -2.99 -32.58
CA ARG A 76 -42.68 -2.43 -33.87
C ARG A 76 -42.21 -3.24 -35.11
N GLU A 77 -43.07 -3.18 -36.11
CA GLU A 77 -43.17 -3.93 -37.37
C GLU A 77 -42.01 -3.74 -38.37
N GLY A 78 -41.85 -4.71 -39.30
CA GLY A 78 -41.02 -4.54 -40.50
C GLY A 78 -40.68 -5.80 -41.32
N THR A 79 -41.70 -6.42 -41.93
CA THR A 79 -41.73 -7.11 -43.24
C THR A 79 -40.51 -7.80 -43.92
N HIS A 80 -40.81 -9.03 -44.41
CA HIS A 80 -40.41 -9.71 -45.68
C HIS A 80 -39.23 -10.73 -45.76
N GLY A 81 -39.56 -11.95 -46.24
CA GLY A 81 -38.67 -12.90 -46.95
C GLY A 81 -38.61 -14.31 -46.34
N SER A 82 -39.56 -15.23 -46.61
CA SER A 82 -39.54 -16.29 -47.66
C SER A 82 -38.57 -17.48 -47.43
N LEU A 83 -39.18 -18.62 -47.05
CA LEU A 83 -39.02 -20.03 -47.49
C LEU A 83 -37.63 -20.70 -47.59
N ASP A 84 -37.43 -21.75 -46.76
CA ASP A 84 -37.17 -23.17 -47.13
C ASP A 84 -36.63 -23.89 -45.86
N ASP A 85 -37.38 -24.80 -45.22
CA ASP A 85 -37.63 -26.23 -45.49
C ASP A 85 -36.53 -27.19 -44.95
N ARG A 86 -37.01 -28.15 -44.13
CA ARG A 86 -36.48 -29.50 -43.79
C ARG A 86 -35.70 -29.76 -42.50
N ASP A 87 -36.36 -30.58 -41.66
CA ASP A 87 -35.92 -31.85 -41.04
C ASP A 87 -34.62 -31.88 -40.22
N SER A 88 -34.49 -32.53 -39.07
CA SER A 88 -35.36 -33.44 -38.31
C SER A 88 -34.59 -33.84 -37.03
N VAL A 89 -35.31 -34.52 -36.14
CA VAL A 89 -34.83 -35.39 -35.04
C VAL A 89 -34.49 -34.72 -33.70
N ARG A 90 -35.47 -34.85 -32.80
CA ARG A 90 -35.32 -34.87 -31.34
C ARG A 90 -34.61 -36.15 -30.92
N GLU A 91 -33.57 -36.04 -30.10
CA GLU A 91 -33.15 -37.11 -29.19
C GLU A 91 -33.21 -36.63 -27.75
N HIS A 92 -34.19 -37.17 -27.02
CA HIS A 92 -34.20 -37.18 -25.57
C HIS A 92 -33.13 -38.17 -25.10
N THR A 93 -32.09 -37.67 -24.43
CA THR A 93 -31.28 -38.52 -23.55
C THR A 93 -31.34 -37.96 -22.14
N THR A 94 -32.13 -38.63 -21.31
CA THR A 94 -32.13 -38.53 -19.85
C THR A 94 -30.77 -38.95 -19.31
N ARG A 95 -30.06 -38.07 -18.60
CA ARG A 95 -28.94 -38.48 -17.74
C ARG A 95 -29.11 -37.96 -16.31
N SER A 96 -29.55 -38.91 -15.50
CA SER A 96 -29.26 -39.17 -14.08
C SER A 96 -28.63 -38.04 -13.26
N LEU A 97 -29.40 -37.56 -12.30
CA LEU A 97 -28.94 -36.88 -11.09
C LEU A 97 -28.27 -37.91 -10.16
N SER A 98 -26.97 -38.14 -10.31
CA SER A 98 -26.16 -38.75 -9.24
C SER A 98 -24.69 -38.77 -9.62
N GLU A 99 -23.95 -37.74 -9.20
CA GLU A 99 -22.54 -37.83 -8.77
C GLU A 99 -22.11 -36.41 -8.36
N ARG A 100 -22.52 -36.02 -7.16
CA ARG A 100 -21.84 -34.93 -6.46
C ARG A 100 -20.44 -35.44 -6.14
N ALA A 101 -19.45 -35.00 -6.90
CA ALA A 101 -18.07 -35.02 -6.47
C ALA A 101 -18.00 -34.38 -5.06
N PRO A 102 -17.24 -34.96 -4.11
CA PRO A 102 -17.14 -34.36 -2.79
C PRO A 102 -16.58 -32.96 -2.96
N ALA A 103 -17.30 -31.97 -2.45
CA ALA A 103 -16.78 -30.63 -2.28
C ALA A 103 -15.45 -30.78 -1.53
N THR A 104 -14.35 -30.42 -2.19
CA THR A 104 -13.05 -30.30 -1.56
C THR A 104 -13.24 -29.45 -0.32
N GLN A 105 -13.07 -30.09 0.82
CA GLN A 105 -13.06 -29.50 2.14
C GLN A 105 -12.04 -28.35 2.06
N ALA A 106 -12.52 -27.11 2.01
CA ALA A 106 -11.66 -25.94 2.09
C ALA A 106 -10.75 -26.16 3.30
N THR A 107 -9.44 -26.19 3.04
CA THR A 107 -8.42 -26.34 4.07
C THR A 107 -8.66 -25.28 5.12
N ARG A 108 -9.14 -25.72 6.28
CA ARG A 108 -9.26 -24.92 7.50
C ARG A 108 -7.83 -24.58 7.93
N GLY A 109 -7.37 -23.39 7.57
CA GLY A 109 -6.00 -22.92 7.85
C GLY A 109 -5.32 -22.15 6.71
N GLU A 110 -6.05 -21.42 5.87
CA GLU A 110 -5.38 -20.39 5.06
C GLU A 110 -4.97 -19.26 6.01
N LEU A 111 -3.67 -19.15 6.26
CA LEU A 111 -3.09 -18.12 7.12
C LEU A 111 -3.53 -16.74 6.62
N ARG A 112 -4.26 -16.00 7.46
CA ARG A 112 -4.42 -14.55 7.30
C ARG A 112 -3.03 -13.94 7.27
N ARG A 113 -2.69 -13.22 6.21
CA ARG A 113 -1.34 -12.71 5.97
C ARG A 113 -1.39 -11.24 5.64
N ALA A 114 -0.33 -10.53 6.01
CA ALA A 114 -0.12 -9.16 5.56
C ALA A 114 -0.19 -9.10 4.03
N SER A 115 -1.01 -8.19 3.53
CA SER A 115 -1.01 -7.81 2.12
C SER A 115 0.27 -7.06 1.77
N VAL A 116 0.93 -7.42 0.68
CA VAL A 116 2.08 -6.68 0.16
C VAL A 116 1.62 -5.86 -1.03
N GLU A 117 1.81 -4.55 -0.92
CA GLU A 117 1.73 -3.60 -2.03
C GLU A 117 3.13 -2.99 -2.23
N PHE A 118 3.47 -2.58 -3.45
CA PHE A 118 4.80 -2.06 -3.72
C PHE A 118 4.84 -0.95 -4.76
N ALA A 119 5.92 -0.18 -4.71
CA ALA A 119 6.29 0.84 -5.70
C ALA A 119 7.20 0.30 -6.82
N GLY A 120 7.94 -0.78 -6.53
CA GLY A 120 8.97 -1.33 -7.40
C GLY A 120 10.33 -0.69 -7.09
N ALA A 121 11.13 -0.48 -8.13
CA ALA A 121 12.44 0.14 -8.00
C ALA A 121 12.33 1.63 -7.61
N PHE A 122 13.34 2.14 -6.89
CA PHE A 122 13.57 3.58 -6.79
C PHE A 122 13.83 4.16 -8.19
N LEU A 123 13.00 5.09 -8.65
CA LEU A 123 13.28 5.87 -9.84
C LEU A 123 14.22 7.02 -9.46
N THR A 124 15.39 7.10 -10.08
CA THR A 124 16.47 8.04 -9.71
C THR A 124 17.22 8.52 -10.96
N PRO A 125 17.84 9.71 -10.99
CA PRO A 125 18.72 10.07 -12.11
C PRO A 125 19.99 9.21 -12.13
N PRO A 126 20.77 9.20 -13.23
CA PRO A 126 22.08 8.56 -13.27
C PRO A 126 22.99 9.06 -12.15
N GLY A 127 23.54 8.13 -11.37
CA GLY A 127 24.35 8.39 -10.17
C GLY A 127 23.56 8.87 -8.95
N GLY A 128 22.23 8.93 -9.03
CA GLY A 128 21.35 9.36 -7.95
C GLY A 128 21.14 8.26 -6.91
N TYR A 129 20.74 8.65 -5.70
CA TYR A 129 20.45 7.71 -4.63
C TYR A 129 19.33 6.71 -5.03
N PRO A 130 19.42 5.40 -4.69
CA PRO A 130 20.51 4.74 -3.97
C PRO A 130 21.49 3.98 -4.89
N SER A 131 21.73 4.41 -6.14
CA SER A 131 22.39 3.59 -7.17
C SER A 131 23.82 3.13 -6.87
N ASP A 132 24.50 3.80 -5.94
CA ASP A 132 25.84 3.51 -5.47
C ASP A 132 25.89 2.85 -4.08
N ARG A 133 24.73 2.56 -3.47
CA ARG A 133 24.65 2.05 -2.10
C ARG A 133 24.83 0.54 -2.08
N SER A 134 25.78 0.08 -1.26
CA SER A 134 26.10 -1.36 -1.11
C SER A 134 24.95 -2.18 -0.51
N TRP A 135 24.01 -1.54 0.20
CA TRP A 135 22.84 -2.20 0.74
C TRP A 135 21.70 -2.34 -0.28
N ALA A 136 21.73 -1.60 -1.40
CA ALA A 136 20.66 -1.62 -2.39
C ALA A 136 20.73 -2.91 -3.23
N PRO A 137 19.70 -3.77 -3.20
CA PRO A 137 19.69 -4.99 -3.99
C PRO A 137 19.74 -4.70 -5.50
N THR A 138 20.28 -5.64 -6.28
CA THR A 138 20.23 -5.52 -7.75
C THR A 138 18.79 -5.41 -8.23
N GLY A 139 18.52 -4.38 -9.05
CA GLY A 139 17.19 -4.09 -9.57
C GLY A 139 16.29 -3.31 -8.61
N SER A 140 16.74 -2.95 -7.40
CA SER A 140 15.97 -2.13 -6.47
C SER A 140 15.95 -0.64 -6.84
N PHE A 141 16.73 -0.22 -7.83
CA PHE A 141 16.72 1.12 -8.38
C PHE A 141 16.77 1.07 -9.90
N ARG A 142 16.27 2.12 -10.54
CA ARG A 142 16.22 2.31 -11.99
C ARG A 142 16.64 3.74 -12.30
N GLU A 143 17.83 3.88 -12.87
CA GLU A 143 18.35 5.18 -13.30
C GLU A 143 17.59 5.65 -14.55
N ILE A 144 17.20 6.93 -14.59
CA ILE A 144 16.40 7.52 -15.68
C ILE A 144 17.12 8.75 -16.22
N ALA A 145 17.53 8.71 -17.49
CA ALA A 145 18.31 9.79 -18.09
C ALA A 145 17.46 11.01 -18.50
N ASP A 146 16.24 10.78 -18.99
CA ASP A 146 15.38 11.81 -19.61
C ASP A 146 13.88 11.44 -19.56
N GLU A 147 13.03 12.27 -20.15
CA GLU A 147 11.58 12.08 -20.18
C GLU A 147 11.13 10.82 -20.94
N ALA A 148 11.85 10.39 -21.98
CA ALA A 148 11.50 9.19 -22.75
C ALA A 148 11.83 7.92 -21.96
N ASP A 149 12.96 7.93 -21.26
CA ASP A 149 13.33 6.87 -20.32
C ASP A 149 12.36 6.83 -19.12
N ALA A 150 11.87 7.98 -18.66
CA ALA A 150 10.85 8.05 -17.61
C ALA A 150 9.55 7.34 -17.99
N ALA A 151 9.09 7.50 -19.24
CA ALA A 151 7.91 6.79 -19.75
C ALA A 151 8.10 5.27 -19.73
N THR A 152 9.30 4.80 -20.07
CA THR A 152 9.64 3.38 -20.04
C THR A 152 9.68 2.86 -18.61
N ALA A 153 10.38 3.54 -17.70
CA ALA A 153 10.49 3.13 -16.31
C ALA A 153 9.15 3.08 -15.56
N VAL A 154 8.26 4.08 -15.78
CA VAL A 154 6.91 4.06 -15.19
C VAL A 154 6.07 2.90 -15.75
N ALA A 155 6.21 2.60 -17.04
CA ALA A 155 5.55 1.44 -17.64
C ALA A 155 6.07 0.12 -17.05
N GLU A 156 7.39 -0.04 -16.91
CA GLU A 156 8.02 -1.21 -16.28
C GLU A 156 7.46 -1.46 -14.87
N MET A 157 7.38 -0.42 -14.02
CA MET A 157 6.84 -0.57 -12.66
C MET A 157 5.36 -0.96 -12.67
N ALA A 158 4.56 -0.31 -13.53
CA ALA A 158 3.13 -0.60 -13.66
C ALA A 158 2.87 -2.03 -14.16
N ASP A 159 3.63 -2.47 -15.16
CA ASP A 159 3.50 -3.79 -15.78
C ASP A 159 3.96 -4.90 -14.82
N ALA A 160 4.88 -4.58 -13.88
CA ALA A 160 5.22 -5.46 -12.76
C ALA A 160 4.12 -5.54 -11.69
N GLY A 161 3.10 -4.68 -11.73
CA GLY A 161 2.00 -4.67 -10.75
C GLY A 161 2.21 -3.69 -9.59
N ALA A 162 3.11 -2.71 -9.74
CA ALA A 162 3.25 -1.65 -8.74
C ALA A 162 1.93 -0.88 -8.56
N THR A 163 1.68 -0.42 -7.34
CA THR A 163 0.47 0.31 -6.93
C THR A 163 0.75 1.77 -6.60
N ARG A 164 1.99 2.21 -6.85
CA ARG A 164 2.55 3.57 -6.70
C ARG A 164 3.90 3.62 -7.41
N ILE A 165 4.48 4.80 -7.50
CA ILE A 165 5.84 5.01 -8.02
C ILE A 165 6.70 5.63 -6.91
N LYS A 166 7.92 5.12 -6.71
CA LYS A 166 8.89 5.71 -5.79
C LYS A 166 9.90 6.55 -6.57
N VAL A 167 10.04 7.82 -6.22
CA VAL A 167 11.08 8.70 -6.75
C VAL A 167 12.09 9.03 -5.66
N ALA A 168 13.38 9.04 -6.01
CA ALA A 168 14.46 9.48 -5.11
C ALA A 168 14.91 10.91 -5.43
N SER A 169 14.67 11.82 -4.50
CA SER A 169 15.18 13.20 -4.46
C SER A 169 16.07 13.36 -3.22
N ASN A 170 17.29 12.82 -3.28
CA ASN A 170 18.27 12.95 -2.21
C ASN A 170 19.48 13.78 -2.66
N SER A 171 19.44 15.09 -2.41
CA SER A 171 20.52 15.99 -2.85
C SER A 171 21.74 15.99 -1.92
N THR A 172 21.69 15.31 -0.76
CA THR A 172 22.86 15.08 0.11
C THR A 172 23.67 13.88 -0.38
N ALA A 173 23.02 12.97 -1.13
CA ALA A 173 23.55 11.68 -1.52
C ALA A 173 23.85 11.53 -3.02
N GLY A 174 23.47 12.49 -3.86
CA GLY A 174 23.69 12.43 -5.30
C GLY A 174 22.86 13.46 -6.09
N PRO A 175 22.90 13.40 -7.43
CA PRO A 175 22.00 14.18 -8.28
C PRO A 175 20.54 13.83 -8.01
N VAL A 176 19.67 14.81 -8.26
CA VAL A 176 18.21 14.67 -8.25
C VAL A 176 17.66 15.05 -9.63
N PHE A 177 16.48 14.56 -9.98
CA PHE A 177 15.85 14.89 -11.27
C PHE A 177 15.69 16.40 -11.45
N ALA A 178 15.82 16.87 -12.69
CA ALA A 178 15.30 18.18 -13.07
C ALA A 178 13.76 18.24 -12.89
N ASP A 179 13.21 19.43 -12.66
CA ASP A 179 11.78 19.62 -12.42
C ASP A 179 10.90 19.06 -13.56
N ALA A 180 11.34 19.23 -14.81
CA ALA A 180 10.61 18.74 -15.99
C ALA A 180 10.47 17.21 -15.99
N VAL A 181 11.55 16.49 -15.69
CA VAL A 181 11.55 15.02 -15.62
C VAL A 181 10.71 14.55 -14.43
N PHE A 182 10.82 15.18 -13.26
CA PHE A 182 9.98 14.82 -12.10
C PHE A 182 8.48 15.00 -12.43
N ARG A 183 8.07 16.14 -12.99
CA ARG A 183 6.67 16.35 -13.39
C ARG A 183 6.22 15.34 -14.44
N THR A 184 7.07 15.02 -15.39
CA THR A 184 6.79 13.99 -16.40
C THR A 184 6.52 12.63 -15.74
N ILE A 185 7.33 12.23 -14.75
CA ILE A 185 7.08 11.00 -13.97
C ILE A 185 5.72 11.08 -13.25
N VAL A 186 5.39 12.19 -12.61
CA VAL A 186 4.11 12.39 -11.92
C VAL A 186 2.92 12.31 -12.89
N GLU A 187 3.01 12.95 -14.06
CA GLU A 187 1.97 12.94 -15.08
C GLU A 187 1.76 11.53 -15.66
N LEU A 188 2.84 10.82 -15.99
CA LEU A 188 2.80 9.45 -16.51
C LEU A 188 2.23 8.47 -15.48
N ALA A 189 2.66 8.60 -14.22
CA ALA A 189 2.17 7.76 -13.12
C ALA A 189 0.69 8.05 -12.83
N GLY A 190 0.30 9.33 -12.81
CA GLY A 190 -1.08 9.77 -12.65
C GLY A 190 -2.01 9.28 -13.75
N ALA A 191 -1.55 9.26 -15.01
CA ALA A 191 -2.31 8.68 -16.14
C ALA A 191 -2.59 7.18 -15.97
N ARG A 192 -1.84 6.48 -15.11
CA ARG A 192 -2.03 5.07 -14.74
C ARG A 192 -2.67 4.89 -13.36
N GLY A 193 -3.04 5.96 -12.67
CA GLY A 193 -3.59 5.90 -11.31
C GLY A 193 -2.57 5.50 -10.24
N LEU A 194 -1.27 5.69 -10.50
CA LEU A 194 -0.18 5.35 -9.59
C LEU A 194 0.29 6.63 -8.86
N PRO A 195 -0.04 6.84 -7.57
CA PRO A 195 0.45 7.99 -6.83
C PRO A 195 1.97 7.94 -6.69
N VAL A 196 2.62 9.10 -6.74
CA VAL A 196 4.08 9.21 -6.53
C VAL A 196 4.40 9.39 -5.05
N VAL A 197 5.26 8.53 -4.52
CA VAL A 197 5.89 8.66 -3.20
C VAL A 197 7.33 9.13 -3.40
N ALA A 198 7.71 10.24 -2.77
CA ALA A 198 9.04 10.82 -2.95
C ALA A 198 9.91 10.64 -1.71
N HIS A 199 11.12 10.12 -1.88
CA HIS A 199 12.22 10.35 -0.94
C HIS A 199 12.74 11.76 -1.12
N ALA A 200 12.65 12.60 -0.09
CA ALA A 200 12.99 14.01 -0.17
C ALA A 200 13.95 14.39 0.94
N GLU A 201 15.25 14.35 0.64
CA GLU A 201 16.32 14.66 1.57
C GLU A 201 17.28 15.68 0.97
N GLY A 202 17.65 16.66 1.79
CA GLY A 202 18.46 17.80 1.37
C GLY A 202 17.67 19.11 1.43
N PRO A 203 18.37 20.25 1.55
CA PRO A 203 17.71 21.56 1.63
C PRO A 203 16.74 21.78 0.46
N GLY A 204 15.50 22.14 0.78
CA GLY A 204 14.44 22.42 -0.18
C GLY A 204 13.80 21.21 -0.85
N GLN A 205 14.28 19.98 -0.65
CA GLN A 205 13.78 18.83 -1.40
C GLN A 205 12.35 18.43 -1.03
N ALA A 206 11.96 18.53 0.24
CA ALA A 206 10.60 18.21 0.68
C ALA A 206 9.56 19.14 0.03
N GLN A 207 9.84 20.45 0.09
CA GLN A 207 9.02 21.50 -0.47
C GLN A 207 8.95 21.40 -1.99
N ARG A 208 10.10 21.09 -2.62
CA ARG A 208 10.17 20.88 -4.07
C ARG A 208 9.34 19.66 -4.49
N ALA A 209 9.50 18.51 -3.84
CA ALA A 209 8.77 17.29 -4.19
C ALA A 209 7.25 17.48 -4.07
N ALA A 210 6.78 18.13 -3.00
CA ALA A 210 5.36 18.46 -2.82
C ALA A 210 4.83 19.33 -3.98
N ARG A 211 5.53 20.43 -4.32
CA ARG A 211 5.13 21.33 -5.42
C ARG A 211 5.17 20.69 -6.81
N LEU A 212 6.00 19.67 -7.00
CA LEU A 212 6.09 18.92 -8.26
C LEU A 212 5.05 17.81 -8.37
N GLY A 213 4.20 17.63 -7.35
CA GLY A 213 3.04 16.73 -7.40
C GLY A 213 3.27 15.35 -6.78
N ALA A 214 4.27 15.20 -5.90
CA ALA A 214 4.33 14.01 -5.05
C ALA A 214 3.07 13.93 -4.18
N ALA A 215 2.41 12.76 -4.17
CA ALA A 215 1.23 12.52 -3.35
C ALA A 215 1.61 12.20 -1.90
N THR A 216 2.82 11.68 -1.68
CA THR A 216 3.32 11.32 -0.35
C THR A 216 4.82 11.56 -0.26
N LEU A 217 5.30 12.03 0.90
CA LEU A 217 6.72 12.08 1.23
C LEU A 217 7.09 10.90 2.13
N ALA A 218 8.17 10.22 1.78
CA ALA A 218 8.85 9.23 2.62
C ALA A 218 10.31 9.68 2.72
N HIS A 219 10.73 10.42 3.72
CA HIS A 219 10.25 10.49 5.11
C HIS A 219 9.49 11.80 5.43
N ALA A 220 8.97 11.92 6.66
CA ALA A 220 8.57 13.21 7.20
C ALA A 220 9.77 14.18 7.12
N PRO A 221 9.59 15.43 6.65
CA PRO A 221 10.72 16.32 6.39
C PRO A 221 11.60 16.50 7.62
N PHE A 222 12.87 16.11 7.49
CA PHE A 222 13.83 16.10 8.59
C PHE A 222 15.09 16.91 8.29
N THR A 223 15.38 17.27 7.03
CA THR A 223 16.60 18.04 6.72
C THR A 223 16.58 19.45 7.31
N GLU A 224 15.42 20.10 7.35
CA GLU A 224 15.27 21.46 7.87
C GLU A 224 13.93 21.64 8.57
N ARG A 225 13.84 22.68 9.41
CA ARG A 225 12.57 23.05 10.03
C ARG A 225 11.77 23.84 9.01
N LEU A 226 10.58 23.36 8.64
CA LEU A 226 9.72 24.04 7.69
C LEU A 226 9.08 25.29 8.30
N THR A 227 8.81 26.31 7.49
CA THR A 227 8.05 27.50 7.94
C THR A 227 6.58 27.15 8.12
N GLU A 228 5.81 28.01 8.81
CA GLU A 228 4.39 27.76 9.02
C GLU A 228 3.60 27.80 7.70
N GLU A 229 4.01 28.66 6.75
CA GLU A 229 3.42 28.71 5.41
C GLU A 229 3.64 27.40 4.64
N GLU A 230 4.85 26.85 4.72
CA GLU A 230 5.17 25.57 4.07
C GLU A 230 4.41 24.41 4.72
N ILE A 231 4.29 24.41 6.06
CA ILE A 231 3.47 23.42 6.78
C ILE A 231 2.02 23.46 6.30
N ALA A 232 1.43 24.66 6.21
CA ALA A 232 0.05 24.82 5.77
C ALA A 232 -0.15 24.40 4.30
N GLU A 233 0.79 24.74 3.42
CA GLU A 233 0.77 24.34 2.00
C GLU A 233 0.81 22.81 1.85
N GLN A 234 1.72 22.15 2.58
CA GLN A 234 1.85 20.69 2.52
C GLN A 234 0.69 19.96 3.19
N ALA A 235 0.20 20.44 4.35
CA ALA A 235 -0.94 19.83 5.05
C ALA A 235 -2.20 19.72 4.17
N ALA A 236 -2.35 20.64 3.21
CA ALA A 236 -3.47 20.65 2.27
C ALA A 236 -3.26 19.78 1.01
N SER A 237 -2.04 19.28 0.75
CA SER A 237 -1.68 18.75 -0.58
C SER A 237 -0.96 17.41 -0.60
N VAL A 238 -0.25 17.04 0.48
CA VAL A 238 0.61 15.84 0.51
C VAL A 238 0.44 15.11 1.84
N SER A 239 0.58 13.78 1.83
CA SER A 239 0.69 12.98 3.06
C SER A 239 2.15 12.76 3.44
N TRP A 240 2.45 12.63 4.74
CA TRP A 240 3.80 12.31 5.20
C TRP A 240 3.84 10.94 5.85
N ILE A 241 4.78 10.11 5.43
CA ILE A 241 5.11 8.88 6.14
C ILE A 241 6.08 9.24 7.27
N SER A 242 5.77 8.82 8.49
CA SER A 242 6.41 9.28 9.72
C SER A 242 7.92 8.96 9.76
N THR A 243 8.29 7.68 9.76
CA THR A 243 9.68 7.18 9.74
C THR A 243 10.63 7.97 10.66
N LEU A 244 10.20 8.22 11.89
CA LEU A 244 10.90 9.10 12.83
C LEU A 244 12.05 8.38 13.56
N ALA A 245 11.88 7.10 13.85
CA ALA A 245 12.76 6.32 14.72
C ALA A 245 14.08 5.88 14.07
N ILE A 246 14.22 6.04 12.76
CA ILE A 246 15.44 5.72 12.01
C ILE A 246 16.49 6.84 12.07
N HIS A 247 16.08 8.06 12.40
CA HIS A 247 16.94 9.23 12.42
C HIS A 247 17.77 9.32 13.70
N ASP A 248 18.91 10.03 13.62
CA ASP A 248 19.65 10.46 14.81
C ASP A 248 18.87 11.48 15.64
N ASP A 249 19.34 11.78 16.85
CA ASP A 249 18.60 12.64 17.79
C ASP A 249 18.27 14.04 17.21
N ALA A 250 19.17 14.63 16.41
CA ALA A 250 18.99 15.98 15.90
C ALA A 250 17.97 16.02 14.75
N ASP A 251 18.07 15.06 13.83
CA ASP A 251 17.16 14.91 12.70
C ASP A 251 15.78 14.43 13.18
N ARG A 252 15.74 13.49 14.12
CA ARG A 252 14.51 13.01 14.77
C ARG A 252 13.78 14.14 15.48
N ALA A 253 14.46 14.95 16.28
CA ALA A 253 13.83 16.08 16.99
C ALA A 253 13.20 17.09 16.02
N ARG A 254 13.88 17.33 14.88
CA ARG A 254 13.39 18.24 13.84
C ARG A 254 12.20 17.66 13.07
N ALA A 255 12.27 16.37 12.71
CA ALA A 255 11.16 15.66 12.09
C ALA A 255 9.93 15.66 12.99
N ILE A 256 10.08 15.38 14.28
CA ILE A 256 9.00 15.43 15.29
C ILE A 256 8.38 16.82 15.38
N ASP A 257 9.19 17.89 15.40
CA ASP A 257 8.66 19.26 15.39
C ASP A 257 7.85 19.58 14.12
N ASN A 258 8.34 19.17 12.94
CA ASN A 258 7.61 19.32 11.69
C ASN A 258 6.29 18.51 11.70
N VAL A 259 6.32 17.22 12.10
CA VAL A 259 5.12 16.37 12.18
C VAL A 259 4.09 16.95 13.13
N ARG A 260 4.51 17.47 14.29
CA ARG A 260 3.60 18.10 15.26
C ARG A 260 2.82 19.26 14.64
N ARG A 261 3.52 20.15 13.93
CA ARG A 261 2.90 21.33 13.30
C ARG A 261 2.05 20.93 12.09
N PHE A 262 2.52 19.98 11.29
CA PHE A 262 1.79 19.43 10.15
C PHE A 262 0.48 18.75 10.57
N HIS A 263 0.53 17.90 11.58
CA HIS A 263 -0.67 17.26 12.16
C HIS A 263 -1.62 18.30 12.75
N ALA A 264 -1.11 19.30 13.49
CA ALA A 264 -1.94 20.38 14.02
C ALA A 264 -2.60 21.24 12.93
N ALA A 265 -1.99 21.33 11.73
CA ALA A 265 -2.55 21.98 10.56
C ALA A 265 -3.55 21.08 9.77
N GLY A 266 -3.82 19.86 10.23
CA GLY A 266 -4.74 18.91 9.59
C GLY A 266 -4.09 18.02 8.54
N GLY A 267 -2.76 18.00 8.45
CA GLY A 267 -2.03 17.16 7.51
C GLY A 267 -2.15 15.67 7.80
N ALA A 268 -2.19 14.86 6.74
CA ALA A 268 -2.31 13.41 6.83
C ALA A 268 -0.95 12.75 7.14
N VAL A 269 -0.81 12.20 8.34
CA VAL A 269 0.37 11.44 8.78
C VAL A 269 0.08 9.95 8.63
N LEU A 270 1.01 9.22 8.01
CA LEU A 270 0.96 7.78 7.79
C LEU A 270 2.07 7.12 8.60
N TYR A 271 1.75 6.06 9.33
CA TYR A 271 2.75 5.25 10.02
C TYR A 271 3.63 4.52 9.00
N GLY A 272 4.94 4.71 9.10
CA GLY A 272 5.90 3.88 8.38
C GLY A 272 7.21 3.77 9.13
N THR A 273 7.88 2.64 9.02
CA THR A 273 9.08 2.35 9.84
C THR A 273 10.39 2.39 9.08
N ASP A 274 10.33 2.38 7.75
CA ASP A 274 11.47 2.11 6.87
C ASP A 274 12.12 0.76 7.20
N MET A 275 11.28 -0.24 7.52
CA MET A 275 11.73 -1.58 7.89
C MET A 275 12.68 -2.16 6.84
N GLY A 276 13.86 -2.61 7.29
CA GLY A 276 14.97 -3.00 6.40
C GLY A 276 16.12 -1.99 6.41
N ASN A 277 15.89 -0.76 6.88
CA ASN A 277 16.94 0.20 7.18
C ASN A 277 17.53 -0.06 8.59
N GLY A 278 18.43 -1.04 8.66
CA GLY A 278 19.04 -1.46 9.93
C GLY A 278 18.10 -2.35 10.77
N PRO A 279 18.37 -2.49 12.09
CA PRO A 279 17.61 -3.39 12.94
C PRO A 279 16.23 -2.81 13.28
N THR A 280 15.22 -3.21 12.52
CA THR A 280 13.80 -2.91 12.74
C THR A 280 13.02 -4.20 13.00
N PRO A 281 12.03 -4.21 13.92
CA PRO A 281 11.17 -5.38 14.09
C PRO A 281 10.31 -5.61 12.83
N VAL A 282 10.02 -6.88 12.51
CA VAL A 282 9.03 -7.26 11.49
C VAL A 282 7.63 -7.30 12.13
N ASP A 283 7.21 -6.14 12.66
CA ASP A 283 5.94 -5.88 13.33
C ASP A 283 5.85 -4.36 13.59
N LEU A 284 4.85 -3.90 14.35
CA LEU A 284 4.85 -2.55 14.92
C LEU A 284 6.15 -2.26 15.66
N ASN A 285 6.77 -1.15 15.31
CA ASN A 285 7.94 -0.58 15.98
C ASN A 285 7.49 0.36 17.13
N PRO A 286 7.73 -0.01 18.41
CA PRO A 286 7.35 0.84 19.55
C PRO A 286 8.04 2.20 19.54
N ARG A 287 9.29 2.29 19.08
CA ARG A 287 10.02 3.56 19.02
C ARG A 287 9.40 4.56 18.05
N GLU A 288 8.82 4.04 16.95
CA GLU A 288 8.11 4.85 15.97
C GLU A 288 6.78 5.36 16.53
N ILE A 289 6.04 4.47 17.22
CA ILE A 289 4.78 4.82 17.88
C ILE A 289 5.01 5.88 18.98
N ASP A 290 6.04 5.72 19.80
CA ASP A 290 6.40 6.70 20.82
C ASP A 290 6.81 8.05 20.21
N ALA A 291 7.50 8.04 19.06
CA ALA A 291 7.85 9.27 18.34
C ALA A 291 6.62 9.98 17.74
N LEU A 292 5.64 9.23 17.23
CA LEU A 292 4.36 9.79 16.78
C LEU A 292 3.57 10.41 17.94
N ARG A 293 3.53 9.74 19.10
CA ARG A 293 2.93 10.29 20.34
C ARG A 293 3.64 11.56 20.79
N GLU A 294 4.98 11.57 20.74
CA GLU A 294 5.79 12.75 21.03
C GLU A 294 5.42 13.93 20.10
N ALA A 295 5.13 13.65 18.83
CA ALA A 295 4.64 14.62 17.86
C ALA A 295 3.16 15.01 18.06
N GLY A 296 2.44 14.40 19.00
CA GLY A 296 1.03 14.68 19.27
C GLY A 296 0.05 13.90 18.38
N VAL A 297 0.51 12.85 17.69
CA VAL A 297 -0.33 11.88 16.97
C VAL A 297 -0.60 10.72 17.92
N ASP A 298 -1.72 10.78 18.64
CA ASP A 298 -2.09 9.81 19.68
C ASP A 298 -3.57 9.42 19.62
N GLY A 299 -3.97 8.37 20.35
CA GLY A 299 -5.34 7.88 20.43
C GLY A 299 -5.92 7.54 19.05
N ALA A 300 -7.08 8.11 18.73
CA ALA A 300 -7.73 7.88 17.44
C ALA A 300 -6.90 8.34 16.22
N ALA A 301 -6.11 9.42 16.36
CA ALA A 301 -5.25 9.90 15.28
C ALA A 301 -4.09 8.92 15.01
N LEU A 302 -3.55 8.29 16.06
CA LEU A 302 -2.54 7.23 15.92
C LEU A 302 -3.11 6.00 15.21
N LEU A 303 -4.30 5.55 15.59
CA LEU A 303 -4.98 4.44 14.89
C LEU A 303 -5.27 4.78 13.42
N GLN A 304 -5.64 6.02 13.12
CA GLN A 304 -5.82 6.49 11.73
C GLN A 304 -4.50 6.48 10.96
N ALA A 305 -3.40 6.94 11.57
CA ALA A 305 -2.07 6.93 10.94
C ALA A 305 -1.59 5.50 10.63
N LEU A 306 -1.92 4.54 11.50
CA LEU A 306 -1.66 3.12 11.29
C LEU A 306 -2.59 2.45 10.26
N HIS A 307 -3.64 3.15 9.83
CA HIS A 307 -4.54 2.76 8.74
C HIS A 307 -4.87 1.26 8.73
N PRO A 308 -5.56 0.73 9.77
CA PRO A 308 -5.92 -0.66 9.85
C PRO A 308 -6.75 -1.08 8.62
N VAL A 309 -6.49 -2.28 8.11
CA VAL A 309 -7.24 -2.84 6.98
C VAL A 309 -8.68 -3.17 7.38
N ASP A 310 -9.55 -3.44 6.41
CA ASP A 310 -10.94 -3.81 6.67
C ASP A 310 -11.01 -5.16 7.41
N PRO A 311 -11.52 -5.21 8.66
CA PRO A 311 -11.64 -6.46 9.42
C PRO A 311 -12.62 -7.45 8.81
N SER A 312 -13.51 -6.99 7.91
CA SER A 312 -14.52 -7.82 7.25
C SER A 312 -13.98 -8.57 6.02
N ASP A 313 -12.82 -8.19 5.49
CA ASP A 313 -12.12 -8.97 4.47
C ASP A 313 -11.69 -10.32 5.08
N PRO A 314 -12.12 -11.47 4.53
CA PRO A 314 -11.72 -12.78 5.02
C PRO A 314 -10.21 -13.02 5.05
N ALA A 315 -9.45 -12.33 4.20
CA ALA A 315 -7.99 -12.42 4.14
C ALA A 315 -7.28 -11.57 5.20
N SER A 316 -7.98 -10.61 5.83
CA SER A 316 -7.39 -9.69 6.80
C SER A 316 -6.91 -10.41 8.06
N VAL A 317 -5.71 -10.05 8.50
CA VAL A 317 -5.29 -10.25 9.89
C VAL A 317 -6.31 -9.55 10.77
N GLN A 318 -6.92 -10.26 11.73
CA GLN A 318 -7.85 -9.65 12.68
C GLN A 318 -7.16 -9.50 14.02
N LEU A 319 -7.31 -8.33 14.62
CA LEU A 319 -6.77 -8.00 15.92
C LEU A 319 -7.92 -7.72 16.88
N LEU A 320 -7.74 -8.13 18.14
CA LEU A 320 -8.55 -7.70 19.26
C LEU A 320 -7.83 -6.54 19.95
N LEU A 321 -8.48 -5.38 19.96
CA LEU A 321 -8.07 -4.23 20.77
C LEU A 321 -8.91 -4.23 22.06
N PRO A 322 -8.30 -4.23 23.26
CA PRO A 322 -9.05 -4.26 24.53
C PRO A 322 -10.03 -3.09 24.68
N GLU A 323 -11.12 -3.31 25.43
CA GLU A 323 -12.11 -2.26 25.68
C GLU A 323 -11.47 -1.02 26.34
N GLY A 324 -11.75 0.16 25.78
CA GLY A 324 -11.23 1.42 26.29
C GLY A 324 -9.75 1.67 26.00
N ASP A 325 -9.08 0.76 25.27
CA ASP A 325 -7.68 0.88 24.89
C ASP A 325 -7.57 1.36 23.44
N ALA A 326 -6.75 2.39 23.20
CA ALA A 326 -6.42 2.89 21.87
C ALA A 326 -4.95 2.64 21.52
N ASP A 327 -4.20 1.96 22.38
CA ASP A 327 -2.81 1.65 22.16
C ASP A 327 -2.67 0.48 21.16
N PRO A 328 -2.16 0.72 19.93
CA PRO A 328 -1.95 -0.33 18.95
C PRO A 328 -0.95 -1.40 19.44
N LEU A 329 -0.10 -1.08 20.42
CA LEU A 329 0.85 -2.04 20.98
C LEU A 329 0.17 -3.11 21.84
N HIS A 330 -1.05 -2.88 22.32
CA HIS A 330 -1.82 -3.84 23.10
C HIS A 330 -2.74 -4.72 22.25
N ALA A 331 -2.85 -4.45 20.93
CA ALA A 331 -3.64 -5.25 20.02
C ALA A 331 -3.11 -6.69 19.93
N GLN A 332 -4.01 -7.67 20.04
CA GLN A 332 -3.68 -9.10 20.02
C GLN A 332 -4.17 -9.75 18.74
N ILE A 333 -3.34 -10.59 18.12
CA ILE A 333 -3.75 -11.36 16.93
C ILE A 333 -4.83 -12.37 17.34
N LEU A 334 -5.95 -12.37 16.63
CA LEU A 334 -7.00 -13.37 16.79
C LEU A 334 -6.66 -14.61 15.96
N GLU A 335 -6.22 -15.67 16.63
CA GLU A 335 -6.08 -17.00 16.03
C GLU A 335 -7.46 -17.60 15.74
N VAL A 336 -7.66 -18.13 14.53
CA VAL A 336 -8.91 -18.75 14.05
C VAL A 336 -8.76 -20.25 13.86
#